data_AF-A0AAD5GI13-F1
#
_entry.id   AF-A0AAD5GI13-F1
#
_cell.length_a   1.000
_cell.length_b   1.000
_cell.length_c   1.000
_cell.angle_alpha   90.00
_cell.angle_beta   90.00
_cell.angle_gamma   90.00
#
_symmetry.space_group_name_H-M   'P 1'
#
loop_
_entity.id
_entity.type
_entity.pdbx_description
1 polymer ?
#
loop_
_entity_poly.entity_id
_entity_poly.type
_entity_poly.pdbx_seq_one_letter_code
_entity_poly.pdbx_strand_id
1 'polypeptide(L)'
;KPGGILALLDEACMFPRSTHETFAEKLFQTFKDHKRFSKPKLSNSAFNIDHYAGEVTYQTEFFLDKNKDYVVAEQQALLNASKCSFVSKLFPPPQEESSKASKFSSIGTRFK
;
A
#
# COMPACT_ATOMS: atom_id res chain seq x y z
N LYS A 1 13.72 -0.65 -3.55
CA LYS A 1 14.70 -1.04 -2.51
C LYS A 1 14.00 -2.01 -1.54
N PRO A 2 14.52 -3.23 -1.36
CA PRO A 2 13.96 -4.17 -0.39
C PRO A 2 14.05 -3.57 1.02
N GLY A 3 13.06 -3.87 1.87
CA GLY A 3 13.07 -3.52 3.30
C GLY A 3 12.71 -2.08 3.67
N GLY A 4 12.16 -1.26 2.76
CA GLY A 4 11.57 0.04 3.12
C GLY A 4 10.13 -0.06 3.61
N ILE A 5 9.60 0.94 4.32
CA ILE A 5 8.22 0.94 4.88
C ILE A 5 7.16 0.55 3.83
N LEU A 6 7.19 1.17 2.64
CA LEU A 6 6.24 0.85 1.57
C LEU A 6 6.39 -0.58 1.04
N ALA A 7 7.63 -1.09 0.93
CA ALA A 7 7.85 -2.46 0.51
C ALA A 7 7.35 -3.47 1.57
N LEU A 8 7.54 -3.16 2.85
CA LEU A 8 7.01 -3.96 3.95
C LEU A 8 5.48 -3.93 4.01
N LEU A 9 4.87 -2.81 3.64
CA LEU A 9 3.41 -2.68 3.51
C LEU A 9 2.89 -3.54 2.36
N ASP A 10 3.58 -3.54 1.21
CA ASP A 10 3.23 -4.40 0.08
C ASP A 10 3.34 -5.88 0.45
N GLU A 11 4.43 -6.27 1.12
CA GLU A 11 4.59 -7.60 1.69
C GLU A 11 3.43 -7.96 2.62
N ALA A 12 3.12 -7.12 3.60
CA ALA A 12 2.02 -7.35 4.54
C ALA A 12 0.67 -7.50 3.82
N CYS A 13 0.44 -6.78 2.72
CA CYS A 13 -0.79 -6.92 1.94
C CYS A 13 -0.92 -8.26 1.22
N MET A 14 0.20 -8.93 0.90
CA MET A 14 0.21 -10.25 0.27
C MET A 14 -0.05 -11.40 1.25
N PHE A 15 0.08 -11.19 2.56
CA PHE A 15 -0.15 -12.21 3.58
C PHE A 15 -1.60 -12.16 4.11
N PRO A 16 -2.40 -13.24 4.00
CA PRO A 16 -3.82 -13.21 4.35
C PRO A 16 -4.11 -13.02 5.84
N ARG A 17 -3.14 -13.25 6.72
CA ARG A 17 -3.26 -13.07 8.18
C ARG A 17 -2.62 -11.80 8.72
N SER A 18 -2.05 -10.97 7.85
CA SER A 18 -1.47 -9.71 8.29
C SER A 18 -2.56 -8.70 8.64
N THR A 19 -2.44 -8.13 9.83
CA THR A 19 -3.25 -7.02 10.33
C THR A 19 -2.39 -5.75 10.44
N HIS A 20 -3.03 -4.61 10.66
CA HIS A 20 -2.32 -3.34 10.84
C HIS A 20 -1.43 -3.35 12.10
N GLU A 21 -1.83 -4.03 13.17
CA GLU A 21 -1.03 -4.21 14.38
C GLU A 21 0.22 -5.04 14.11
N THR A 22 0.07 -6.20 13.43
CA THR A 22 1.24 -7.02 13.06
C THR A 22 2.19 -6.28 12.11
N PHE A 23 1.65 -5.39 11.26
CA PHE A 23 2.45 -4.50 10.42
C PHE A 23 3.21 -3.45 11.26
N ALA A 24 2.54 -2.79 12.21
CA ALA A 24 3.19 -1.85 13.13
C ALA A 24 4.33 -2.52 13.92
N GLU A 25 4.09 -3.72 14.46
CA GLU A 25 5.10 -4.51 15.15
C GLU A 25 6.31 -4.83 14.26
N LYS A 26 6.06 -5.24 13.01
CA LYS A 26 7.12 -5.49 12.02
C LYS A 26 7.95 -4.22 11.77
N LEU A 27 7.31 -3.04 11.68
CA LEU A 27 8.02 -1.77 11.53
C LEU A 27 8.89 -1.46 12.76
N PHE A 28 8.37 -1.64 13.98
CA PHE A 28 9.13 -1.42 15.21
C PHE A 28 10.37 -2.31 15.28
N GLN A 29 10.24 -3.58 14.91
CA GLN A 29 11.37 -4.52 14.91
C GLN A 29 12.39 -4.18 13.83
N THR A 30 11.93 -3.81 12.63
CA THR A 30 12.80 -3.55 11.47
C THR A 30 13.57 -2.24 11.60
N PHE A 31 12.96 -1.20 12.18
CA PHE A 31 13.53 0.16 12.22
C PHE A 31 13.89 0.66 13.62
N LYS A 32 13.98 -0.23 14.63
CA LYS A 32 14.26 0.12 16.03
C LYS A 32 15.48 1.05 16.22
N ASP A 33 16.52 0.87 15.41
CA ASP A 33 17.79 1.62 15.49
C ASP A 33 17.88 2.75 14.46
N HIS A 34 16.83 2.96 13.65
CA HIS A 34 16.84 3.97 12.60
C HIS A 34 16.54 5.35 13.15
N LYS A 35 17.50 6.27 13.06
CA LYS A 35 17.43 7.63 13.63
C LYS A 35 16.19 8.48 13.31
N ARG A 36 15.47 8.15 12.21
CA ARG A 36 14.24 8.86 11.77
C ARG A 36 12.95 8.09 12.03
N PHE A 37 13.01 7.00 12.79
CA PHE A 37 11.85 6.17 13.08
C PHE A 37 11.74 6.00 14.59
N SER A 38 10.55 6.20 15.16
CA SER A 38 10.31 5.96 16.58
C SER A 38 8.91 5.42 16.84
N LYS A 39 8.74 4.72 17.98
CA LYS A 39 7.46 4.21 18.44
C LYS A 39 6.83 5.21 19.43
N PRO A 40 5.60 5.69 19.20
CA PRO A 40 4.86 6.51 20.15
C PRO A 40 4.65 5.79 21.49
N LYS A 41 4.73 6.50 22.61
CA LYS A 41 4.63 5.91 23.95
C LYS A 41 3.26 5.31 24.27
N LEU A 42 2.20 5.88 23.72
CA LEU A 42 0.80 5.56 24.08
C LEU A 42 0.06 4.76 23.00
N SER A 43 0.72 4.38 21.91
CA SER A 43 0.09 3.63 20.82
C SER A 43 0.94 2.45 20.38
N ASN A 44 0.28 1.31 20.17
CA ASN A 44 0.87 0.11 19.58
C ASN A 44 0.57 -0.01 18.08
N SER A 45 -0.28 0.87 17.54
CA SER A 45 -0.73 0.88 16.15
C SER A 45 -0.35 2.18 15.42
N ALA A 46 0.67 2.89 15.90
CA ALA A 46 1.21 4.08 15.26
C ALA A 46 2.73 4.10 15.25
N PHE A 47 3.33 4.82 14.31
CA PHE A 47 4.78 5.06 14.26
C PHE A 47 5.06 6.53 13.90
N ASN A 48 6.22 7.02 14.31
CA ASN A 48 6.69 8.36 14.01
C ASN A 48 7.78 8.32 12.95
N ILE A 49 7.77 9.31 12.06
CA ILE A 49 8.86 9.57 11.13
C ILE A 49 9.35 11.00 11.32
N ASP A 50 10.66 11.15 11.51
CA ASP A 50 11.31 12.45 11.53
C ASP A 50 11.60 12.92 10.10
N HIS A 51 10.66 13.70 9.57
CA HIS A 51 10.75 14.33 8.25
C HIS A 51 11.61 15.60 8.31
N TYR A 52 11.95 16.16 7.14
CA TYR A 52 12.73 17.40 7.10
C TYR A 52 12.05 18.57 7.82
N ALA A 53 10.71 18.57 7.88
CA ALA A 53 9.89 19.60 8.50
C ALA A 53 9.40 19.23 9.91
N GLY A 54 9.97 18.19 10.51
CA GLY A 54 9.65 17.72 11.86
C GLY A 54 9.02 16.33 11.90
N GLU A 55 8.68 15.92 13.12
CA GLU A 55 8.11 14.60 13.40
C GLU A 55 6.64 14.54 12.99
N VAL A 56 6.27 13.45 12.30
CA VAL A 56 4.88 13.15 11.95
C VAL A 56 4.52 11.76 12.46
N THR A 57 3.38 11.64 13.13
CA THR A 57 2.82 10.36 13.59
C THR A 57 1.84 9.80 12.56
N TYR A 58 2.03 8.53 12.19
CA TYR A 58 1.19 7.79 11.27
C TYR A 58 0.43 6.70 12.02
N GLN A 59 -0.90 6.67 11.86
CA GLN A 59 -1.77 5.60 12.37
C GLN A 59 -1.87 4.48 11.36
N THR A 60 -1.68 3.23 11.80
CA THR A 60 -1.65 2.06 10.91
C THR A 60 -3.02 1.45 10.61
N GLU A 61 -4.07 1.79 11.37
CA GLU A 61 -5.40 1.14 11.39
C GLU A 61 -6.00 0.80 10.02
N PHE A 62 -5.75 1.62 8.98
CA PHE A 62 -6.29 1.40 7.63
C PHE A 62 -5.21 1.27 6.54
N PHE A 63 -3.95 1.07 6.91
CA PHE A 63 -2.86 1.03 5.93
C PHE A 63 -3.01 -0.13 4.95
N LEU A 64 -3.35 -1.32 5.44
CA LEU A 64 -3.47 -2.52 4.62
C LEU A 64 -4.69 -2.41 3.69
N ASP A 65 -5.83 -1.98 4.22
CA ASP A 65 -7.06 -1.82 3.45
C ASP A 65 -6.88 -0.80 2.31
N LYS A 66 -6.30 0.36 2.64
CA LYS A 66 -6.03 1.41 1.64
C LYS A 66 -4.98 0.99 0.62
N ASN A 67 -4.02 0.12 0.96
CA ASN A 67 -3.00 -0.30 0.00
C ASN A 67 -3.45 -1.50 -0.86
N LYS A 68 -4.47 -2.24 -0.41
CA LYS A 68 -5.14 -3.32 -1.14
C LYS A 68 -6.22 -2.84 -2.11
N ASP A 69 -6.52 -1.55 -2.15
CA ASP A 69 -7.53 -0.97 -3.05
C ASP A 69 -7.01 -0.90 -4.51
N TYR A 70 -6.90 -2.06 -5.16
CA TYR A 70 -6.50 -2.15 -6.56
C TYR A 70 -7.72 -2.20 -7.50
N VAL A 71 -7.55 -1.64 -8.70
CA VAL A 71 -8.55 -1.77 -9.76
C VAL A 71 -8.55 -3.21 -10.26
N VAL A 72 -9.68 -3.90 -10.09
CA VAL A 72 -9.92 -5.26 -10.56
C VAL A 72 -10.08 -5.24 -12.09
N ALA A 73 -9.30 -6.07 -12.79
CA ALA A 73 -9.25 -6.06 -14.25
C ALA A 73 -10.62 -6.36 -14.88
N GLU A 74 -11.39 -7.27 -14.28
CA GLU A 74 -12.73 -7.66 -14.70
C GLU A 74 -13.73 -6.50 -14.55
N GLN A 75 -13.62 -5.70 -13.47
CA GLN A 75 -14.45 -4.51 -13.28
C GLN A 75 -14.12 -3.43 -14.31
N GLN A 76 -12.82 -3.23 -14.59
CA GLN A 76 -12.38 -2.30 -15.63
C GLN A 76 -12.87 -2.72 -17.02
N ALA A 77 -12.77 -4.01 -17.36
CA ALA A 77 -13.27 -4.55 -18.62
C ALA A 77 -14.79 -4.38 -18.76
N LEU A 78 -15.54 -4.63 -17.67
CA LEU A 78 -16.99 -4.42 -17.64
C LEU A 78 -17.37 -2.96 -17.91
N LEU A 79 -16.68 -2.01 -17.25
CA LEU A 79 -16.94 -0.58 -17.43
C LEU A 79 -16.51 -0.08 -18.81
N ASN A 80 -15.43 -0.64 -19.36
CA ASN A 80 -14.99 -0.39 -20.74
C ASN A 80 -16.05 -0.83 -21.77
N ALA A 81 -16.70 -1.97 -21.54
CA ALA A 81 -17.74 -2.52 -22.42
C ALA A 81 -19.09 -1.77 -22.33
N SER A 82 -19.17 -0.70 -21.54
CA SER A 82 -20.39 0.11 -21.41
C SER A 82 -20.83 0.70 -22.75
N LYS A 83 -22.14 0.66 -23.00
CA LYS A 83 -22.77 1.32 -24.17
C LYS A 83 -22.74 2.85 -24.07
N CYS A 84 -22.52 3.40 -22.87
CA CYS A 84 -22.37 4.84 -22.68
C CYS A 84 -20.94 5.26 -23.06
N SER A 85 -20.80 6.02 -24.14
CA SER A 85 -19.48 6.47 -24.63
C SER A 85 -18.68 7.26 -23.59
N PHE A 86 -19.34 7.96 -22.67
CA PHE A 86 -18.64 8.67 -21.60
C PHE A 86 -18.00 7.68 -20.63
N VAL A 87 -18.76 6.68 -20.19
CA VAL A 87 -18.29 5.67 -19.22
C VAL A 87 -17.18 4.80 -19.82
N SER A 88 -17.33 4.29 -21.04
CA SER A 88 -16.30 3.44 -21.67
C SER A 88 -14.96 4.16 -21.84
N LYS A 89 -14.97 5.47 -22.10
CA LYS A 89 -13.78 6.30 -22.22
C LYS A 89 -13.06 6.57 -20.90
N LEU A 90 -13.74 6.47 -19.76
CA LEU A 90 -13.12 6.62 -18.43
C LEU A 90 -12.28 5.40 -18.05
N PHE A 91 -12.57 4.23 -18.61
CA PHE A 91 -11.94 2.96 -18.29
C PHE A 91 -11.33 2.33 -19.55
N PRO A 92 -10.23 2.86 -20.11
CA PRO A 92 -9.58 2.26 -21.27
C PRO A 92 -9.07 0.84 -20.94
N PRO A 93 -8.88 -0.03 -21.94
CA PRO A 93 -8.31 -1.35 -21.71
C PRO A 93 -6.92 -1.25 -21.08
N PRO A 94 -6.53 -2.21 -20.21
CA PRO A 94 -5.18 -2.24 -19.63
C PRO A 94 -4.11 -2.25 -20.72
N GLN A 95 -3.03 -1.50 -20.54
CA GLN A 95 -1.85 -1.69 -21.39
C GLN A 95 -1.27 -3.09 -21.11
N GLU A 96 -0.98 -3.87 -22.16
CA GLU A 96 -0.36 -5.19 -22.02
C GLU A 96 1.03 -5.04 -21.40
N GLU A 97 1.13 -5.16 -20.07
CA GLU A 97 2.42 -5.33 -19.42
C GLU A 97 2.91 -6.76 -19.71
N SER A 98 3.94 -6.85 -20.55
CA SER A 98 4.62 -8.10 -20.89
C SER A 98 4.98 -8.89 -19.62
N SER A 99 4.29 -10.02 -19.43
CA SER A 99 4.77 -11.25 -18.80
C SER A 99 5.83 -11.09 -17.71
N LYS A 100 5.43 -10.89 -16.45
CA LYS A 100 6.14 -11.42 -15.27
C LYS A 100 5.29 -11.37 -13.99
N ALA A 101 4.54 -12.45 -13.79
CA ALA A 101 3.82 -12.84 -12.58
C ALA A 101 2.72 -11.88 -12.10
N SER A 102 1.64 -12.48 -11.61
CA SER A 102 0.58 -11.87 -10.80
C SER A 102 1.17 -11.26 -9.52
N LYS A 103 1.90 -10.15 -9.67
CA LYS A 103 2.39 -9.35 -8.56
C LYS A 103 1.23 -8.48 -8.15
N PHE A 104 0.77 -8.68 -6.92
CA PHE A 104 -0.07 -7.73 -6.21
C PHE A 104 0.40 -6.30 -6.54
N SER A 105 -0.43 -5.55 -7.27
CA SER A 105 -0.13 -4.21 -7.74
C SER A 105 -0.75 -3.23 -6.75
N SER A 106 0.01 -2.94 -5.70
CA SER A 106 -0.44 -2.02 -4.65
C SER A 106 -0.52 -0.59 -5.15
N ILE A 107 -1.36 0.22 -4.50
CA ILE A 107 -1.39 1.67 -4.75
C ILE A 107 -0.01 2.29 -4.48
N GLY A 108 0.68 1.87 -3.42
CA GLY A 108 2.03 2.34 -3.11
C GLY A 108 3.06 2.06 -4.21
N THR A 109 2.91 0.96 -4.95
CA THR A 109 3.77 0.63 -6.10
C THR A 109 3.43 1.49 -7.31
N ARG A 110 2.13 1.70 -7.62
CA ARG A 110 1.68 2.52 -8.76
C ARG A 110 1.97 4.00 -8.59
N PHE A 111 2.07 4.48 -7.35
CA PHE A 111 2.35 5.88 -7.03
C PHE A 111 3.83 6.26 -7.20
N LYS A 112 4.75 5.29 -7.07
CA LYS A 112 6.19 5.51 -7.16
C LYS A 112 6.68 5.69 -8.58
#